data_AF-A0A8S1MVK1-F1
#
_entry.id   AF-A0A8S1MVK1-F1
#
_cell.length_a   1.000
_cell.length_b   1.000
_cell.length_c   1.000
_cell.angle_alpha   90.00
_cell.angle_beta   90.00
_cell.angle_gamma   90.00
#
_symmetry.space_group_name_H-M   'P 1'
#
loop_
_entity.id
_entity.type
_entity.pdbx_description
1 polymer ?
#
loop_
_entity_poly.entity_id
_entity_poly.type
_entity_poly.pdbx_seq_one_letter_code
_entity_poly.pdbx_strand_id
1 'polypeptide(L)'
;MQGFYNQVKSLMQSNHEEPNYDDNYKCFCGQQIRCDPFDDLYNHISNCKKFLSESMFYKEFEKLRLNIFKLPQLYTLKAEFLYIINQIDDIINKKEISQINSPKSSNRQLKQSIQPQSNFQKQSFNNIHKKYFPIKSREQEIKQKCSSCGKLDNNEDEMEMVYNFKICQHAHCLGCIRKLINQQYILKSGCVQCSYCQKQLSQQEIEKYIGQERLQYLQKKLKTGESPAQQKQQCSFCYRYLNNKDIKSGQRPVCNQQECQSKNTQACQKILSCKHFCNGYKDEKKCLGCLGCTNQKLSEEYCTICFTESLYEGPCIQAACGHIFHYYCLNKKLDKKWTSMYISFGFCCCSICKRWMEFPNDSISQQKMNEYQELQILVRKQASLRMGKMGDNQILKVEDALEIFAFYQCDKCKKPYFGGKKDCQLELEAEQNRQSQSDLICPSCCGQQINGCKIHGTEYLEYKCRYCCNIATYFCWGTTHFCQNCHTKQSGGKYLTQLKKEELPQCQGKGKCPIGGNHTPNGQEQCLGCGLCNN
;
A
#
# COMPACT_ATOMS: atom_id res chain seq x y z
N MET A 1 39.36 21.60 17.97
CA MET A 1 39.42 20.66 16.82
C MET A 1 40.83 20.43 16.28
N GLN A 2 41.63 21.45 15.93
CA GLN A 2 43.01 21.27 15.42
C GLN A 2 43.89 20.28 16.23
N GLY A 3 43.89 20.38 17.58
CA GLY A 3 44.66 19.50 18.45
C GLY A 3 44.23 18.02 18.39
N PHE A 4 42.92 17.76 18.30
CA PHE A 4 42.38 16.40 18.13
C PHE A 4 42.80 15.81 16.77
N TYR A 5 42.78 16.62 15.71
CA TYR A 5 43.24 16.23 14.38
C TYR A 5 44.72 15.87 14.35
N ASN A 6 45.57 16.63 15.05
CA ASN A 6 47.01 16.37 15.15
C ASN A 6 47.34 15.12 15.97
N GLN A 7 46.60 14.83 17.06
CA GLN A 7 46.76 13.59 17.83
C GLN A 7 46.36 12.34 17.03
N VAL A 8 45.25 12.39 16.28
CA VAL A 8 44.85 11.28 15.39
C VAL A 8 45.88 11.06 14.28
N LYS A 9 46.45 12.13 13.71
CA LYS A 9 47.48 12.04 12.67
C LYS A 9 48.78 11.40 13.20
N SER A 10 49.18 11.70 14.43
CA SER A 10 50.34 11.09 15.10
C SER A 10 50.19 9.58 15.31
N LEU A 11 48.97 9.08 15.51
CA LEU A 11 48.68 7.64 15.67
C LEU A 11 48.64 6.86 14.34
N MET A 12 48.59 7.55 13.20
CA MET A 12 48.49 6.93 11.87
C MET A 12 49.80 6.95 11.05
N GLN A 13 50.92 7.38 11.64
CA GLN A 13 52.21 7.49 10.94
C GLN A 13 53.29 6.51 11.43
N SER A 14 53.01 5.66 12.43
CA SER A 14 53.90 4.59 12.85
C SER A 14 53.51 3.25 12.19
N ASN A 15 54.46 2.70 11.44
CA ASN A 15 54.52 1.36 10.81
C ASN A 15 54.12 1.31 9.33
N HIS A 16 55.15 1.43 8.48
CA HIS A 16 55.17 0.88 7.13
C HIS A 16 55.30 -0.64 7.20
N GLU A 17 54.18 -1.36 7.13
CA GLU A 17 54.14 -2.75 6.69
C GLU A 17 53.00 -2.88 5.66
N GLU A 18 53.23 -3.59 4.56
CA GLU A 18 52.23 -3.74 3.50
C GLU A 18 51.03 -4.56 4.02
N PRO A 19 49.77 -4.09 3.88
CA PRO A 19 48.64 -4.79 4.47
C PRO A 19 48.36 -6.12 3.78
N ASN A 20 48.64 -7.22 4.49
CA ASN A 20 48.16 -8.54 4.10
C ASN A 20 46.64 -8.64 4.34
N TYR A 21 45.91 -9.32 3.45
CA TYR A 21 44.44 -9.32 3.43
C TYR A 21 43.83 -10.11 4.60
N ASP A 22 43.36 -9.39 5.63
CA ASP A 22 42.44 -9.93 6.64
C ASP A 22 41.63 -8.77 7.28
N ASP A 23 40.47 -8.43 6.70
CA ASP A 23 39.66 -7.23 7.03
C ASP A 23 38.91 -7.31 8.37
N ASN A 24 39.66 -7.47 9.47
CA ASN A 24 39.13 -7.63 10.83
C ASN A 24 39.59 -6.49 11.76
N TYR A 25 38.68 -5.61 12.15
CA TYR A 25 38.89 -4.63 13.22
C TYR A 25 39.05 -5.34 14.57
N LYS A 26 40.14 -5.03 15.29
CA LYS A 26 40.34 -5.52 16.66
C LYS A 26 39.82 -4.50 17.67
N CYS A 27 38.75 -4.85 18.36
CA CYS A 27 38.16 -4.02 19.40
C CYS A 27 38.97 -4.05 20.71
N PHE A 28 38.80 -3.03 21.57
CA PHE A 28 39.40 -2.91 22.91
C PHE A 28 39.13 -4.12 23.84
N CYS A 29 38.09 -4.90 23.57
CA CYS A 29 37.81 -6.16 24.27
C CYS A 29 38.74 -7.33 23.86
N GLY A 30 39.53 -7.16 22.80
CA GLY A 30 40.40 -8.18 22.20
C GLY A 30 39.77 -8.93 21.03
N GLN A 31 38.44 -8.82 20.83
CA GLN A 31 37.73 -9.49 19.73
C GLN A 31 38.09 -8.89 18.37
N GLN A 32 38.43 -9.75 17.41
CA GLN A 32 38.47 -9.43 15.99
C GLN A 32 37.06 -9.50 15.40
N ILE A 33 36.68 -8.46 14.67
CA ILE A 33 35.34 -8.28 14.10
C ILE A 33 35.51 -7.87 12.65
N ARG A 34 34.82 -8.56 11.75
CA ARG A 34 34.90 -8.27 10.33
C ARG A 34 34.40 -6.86 10.02
N CYS A 35 35.14 -6.11 9.22
CA CYS A 35 34.77 -4.79 8.72
C CYS A 35 33.76 -4.91 7.56
N ASP A 36 32.58 -5.47 7.84
CA ASP A 36 31.49 -5.62 6.87
C ASP A 36 30.46 -4.48 7.05
N PRO A 37 29.97 -3.83 5.97
CA PRO A 37 28.91 -2.83 6.05
C PRO A 37 27.55 -3.36 6.59
N PHE A 38 27.34 -4.67 6.70
CA PHE A 38 26.09 -5.27 7.17
C PHE A 38 26.06 -5.61 8.67
N ASP A 39 26.05 -4.57 9.50
CA ASP A 39 25.70 -4.53 10.93
C ASP A 39 26.64 -5.17 11.99
N ASP A 40 27.52 -6.14 11.66
CA ASP A 40 28.31 -6.86 12.70
C ASP A 40 29.23 -5.96 13.55
N LEU A 41 29.95 -5.03 12.90
CA LEU A 41 30.85 -4.10 13.61
C LEU A 41 30.05 -3.10 14.49
N TYR A 42 28.93 -2.61 13.99
CA TYR A 42 28.04 -1.71 14.73
C TYR A 42 27.44 -2.41 15.96
N ASN A 43 26.87 -3.61 15.77
CA ASN A 43 26.27 -4.42 16.83
C ASN A 43 27.30 -4.79 17.91
N HIS A 44 28.55 -5.06 17.55
CA HIS A 44 29.60 -5.27 18.55
C HIS A 44 29.89 -3.98 19.32
N ILE A 45 30.21 -2.90 18.62
CA ILE A 45 30.66 -1.64 19.24
C ILE A 45 29.59 -1.05 20.18
N SER A 46 28.31 -1.08 19.79
CA SER A 46 27.20 -0.57 20.61
C SER A 46 27.00 -1.32 21.93
N ASN A 47 27.45 -2.58 22.02
CA ASN A 47 27.26 -3.45 23.17
C ASN A 47 28.56 -3.75 23.94
N CYS A 48 29.72 -3.37 23.40
CA CYS A 48 31.02 -3.67 23.97
C CYS A 48 31.40 -2.68 25.08
N LYS A 49 31.19 -3.08 26.35
CA LYS A 49 31.51 -2.26 27.53
C LYS A 49 32.92 -1.69 27.51
N LYS A 50 33.93 -2.48 27.10
CA LYS A 50 35.32 -2.03 26.98
C LYS A 50 35.50 -0.96 25.90
N PHE A 51 34.83 -1.07 24.76
CA PHE A 51 34.87 -0.01 23.73
C PHE A 51 34.29 1.29 24.27
N LEU A 52 33.13 1.23 24.91
CA LEU A 52 32.47 2.41 25.50
C LEU A 52 33.34 3.05 26.61
N SER A 53 34.06 2.25 27.40
CA SER A 53 34.96 2.74 28.45
C SER A 53 36.37 3.14 28.00
N GLU A 54 36.77 2.87 26.75
CA GLU A 54 38.15 3.11 26.27
C GLU A 54 38.21 4.04 25.05
N SER A 55 37.19 4.05 24.18
CA SER A 55 37.12 4.90 22.99
C SER A 55 37.15 6.40 23.35
N MET A 56 38.23 7.07 22.96
CA MET A 56 38.43 8.51 23.21
C MET A 56 37.34 9.38 22.59
N PHE A 57 36.88 9.02 21.38
CA PHE A 57 35.79 9.74 20.71
C PHE A 57 34.46 9.60 21.49
N TYR A 58 34.14 8.37 21.94
CA TYR A 58 32.93 8.13 22.72
C TYR A 58 32.94 8.90 24.05
N LYS A 59 34.08 8.91 24.75
CA LYS A 59 34.27 9.65 26.01
C LYS A 59 34.07 11.16 25.87
N GLU A 60 34.61 11.78 24.83
CA GLU A 60 34.40 13.21 24.61
C GLU A 60 32.98 13.51 24.14
N PHE A 61 32.35 12.59 23.39
CA PHE A 61 30.96 12.72 22.97
C PHE A 61 29.96 12.63 24.13
N GLU A 62 30.13 11.70 25.09
CA GLU A 62 29.23 11.60 26.26
C GLU A 62 29.28 12.83 27.19
N LYS A 63 30.38 13.61 27.17
CA LYS A 63 30.44 14.89 27.90
C LYS A 63 29.49 15.94 27.33
N LEU A 64 29.08 15.81 26.07
CA LEU A 64 28.05 16.66 25.47
C LEU A 64 26.69 16.27 26.07
N ARG A 65 26.21 17.08 27.01
CA ARG A 65 24.86 16.93 27.59
C ARG A 65 23.77 17.26 26.57
N LEU A 66 23.52 16.35 25.63
CA LEU A 66 22.64 16.54 24.47
C LEU A 66 21.21 16.97 24.87
N ASN A 67 20.75 16.56 26.05
CA ASN A 67 19.46 16.92 26.64
C ASN A 67 19.32 18.40 27.05
N ILE A 68 20.39 19.20 27.03
CA ILE A 68 20.36 20.64 27.36
C ILE A 68 20.19 21.51 26.09
N PHE A 69 20.42 20.97 24.89
CA PHE A 69 20.35 21.72 23.64
C PHE A 69 18.91 21.92 23.14
N LYS A 70 18.62 23.11 22.61
CA LYS A 70 17.36 23.39 21.92
C LYS A 70 17.33 22.72 20.54
N LEU A 71 16.13 22.40 20.06
CA LEU A 71 15.90 21.68 18.80
C LEU A 71 16.73 22.20 17.58
N PRO A 72 16.88 23.53 17.34
CA PRO A 72 17.73 24.01 16.24
C PRO A 72 19.22 23.66 16.41
N GLN A 73 19.74 23.67 17.64
CA GLN A 73 21.14 23.34 17.93
C GLN A 73 21.42 21.85 17.71
N LEU A 74 20.44 20.99 18.01
CA LEU A 74 20.50 19.56 17.70
C LEU A 74 20.51 19.30 16.18
N TYR A 75 19.78 20.10 15.39
CA TYR A 75 19.85 20.03 13.92
C TYR A 75 21.21 20.48 13.38
N THR A 76 21.81 21.55 13.92
CA THR A 76 23.17 21.99 13.56
C THR A 76 24.20 20.90 13.85
N LEU A 77 24.19 20.35 15.06
CA LEU A 77 25.10 19.27 15.47
C LEU A 77 24.96 18.04 14.56
N LYS A 78 23.72 17.67 14.21
CA LYS A 78 23.44 16.58 13.25
C LYS A 78 24.03 16.87 11.87
N ALA A 79 23.97 18.10 11.38
CA ALA A 79 24.53 18.49 10.09
C ALA A 79 26.07 18.41 10.07
N GLU A 80 26.73 18.81 11.16
CA GLU A 80 28.19 18.68 11.32
C GLU A 80 28.64 17.21 11.29
N PHE A 81 27.94 16.31 11.99
CA PHE A 81 28.24 14.88 11.90
C PHE A 81 28.03 14.31 10.49
N LEU A 82 26.93 14.66 9.81
CA LEU A 82 26.72 14.22 8.42
C LEU A 82 27.83 14.69 7.48
N TYR A 83 28.36 15.91 7.67
CA TYR A 83 29.52 16.39 6.90
C TYR A 83 30.77 15.53 7.16
N ILE A 84 31.08 15.23 8.42
CA ILE A 84 32.22 14.38 8.80
C ILE A 84 32.08 12.97 8.20
N ILE A 85 30.88 12.38 8.24
CA ILE A 85 30.73 11.00 7.75
C ILE A 85 30.84 10.93 6.22
N ASN A 86 30.30 11.90 5.48
CA ASN A 86 30.51 11.97 4.02
C ASN A 86 32.02 12.02 3.65
N GLN A 87 32.86 12.68 4.46
CA GLN A 87 34.32 12.69 4.24
C GLN A 87 34.97 11.32 4.52
N ILE A 88 34.44 10.56 5.49
CA ILE A 88 34.89 9.19 5.78
C ILE A 88 34.47 8.25 4.65
N ASP A 89 33.22 8.34 4.18
CA ASP A 89 32.70 7.56 3.06
C ASP A 89 33.53 7.82 1.79
N ASP A 90 33.82 9.07 1.45
CA ASP A 90 34.68 9.43 0.31
C ASP A 90 36.07 8.77 0.37
N ILE A 91 36.61 8.50 1.56
CA ILE A 91 37.89 7.81 1.75
C ILE A 91 37.73 6.29 1.61
N ILE A 92 36.65 5.72 2.16
CA ILE A 92 36.34 4.28 2.05
C ILE A 92 36.12 3.91 0.57
N ASN A 93 35.22 4.61 -0.13
CA ASN A 93 34.91 4.35 -1.54
C ASN A 93 36.17 4.46 -2.43
N LYS A 94 37.10 5.39 -2.13
CA LYS A 94 38.39 5.51 -2.86
C LYS A 94 39.29 4.29 -2.67
N LYS A 95 39.34 3.72 -1.46
CA LYS A 95 40.13 2.51 -1.18
C LYS A 95 39.57 1.27 -1.89
N GLU A 96 38.24 1.11 -1.91
CA GLU A 96 37.57 0.04 -2.66
C GLU A 96 37.83 0.14 -4.17
N ILE A 97 37.75 1.35 -4.75
CA ILE A 97 38.01 1.58 -6.18
C ILE A 97 39.48 1.27 -6.56
N SER A 98 40.44 1.50 -5.66
CA SER A 98 41.84 1.11 -5.91
C SER A 98 42.08 -0.40 -5.93
N GLN A 99 41.23 -1.21 -5.27
CA GLN A 99 41.34 -2.68 -5.29
C GLN A 99 40.85 -3.27 -6.63
N ILE A 100 39.85 -2.66 -7.26
CA ILE A 100 39.21 -3.17 -8.50
C ILE A 100 40.10 -3.02 -9.75
N ASN A 101 41.05 -2.08 -9.76
CA ASN A 101 41.83 -1.74 -10.96
C ASN A 101 43.14 -2.55 -11.15
N SER A 102 43.29 -3.69 -10.48
CA SER A 102 44.42 -4.61 -10.70
C SER A 102 44.20 -5.49 -11.95
N PRO A 103 45.08 -5.45 -12.97
CA PRO A 103 44.76 -6.01 -14.28
C PRO A 103 45.08 -7.52 -14.42
N LYS A 104 44.07 -8.31 -14.79
CA LYS A 104 44.26 -9.56 -15.58
C LYS A 104 43.26 -9.62 -16.73
N SER A 105 43.78 -9.40 -17.95
CA SER A 105 43.38 -9.94 -19.28
C SER A 105 41.95 -10.52 -19.48
N SER A 106 41.21 -10.31 -20.56
CA SER A 106 41.29 -9.54 -21.83
C SER A 106 40.02 -9.95 -22.62
N ASN A 107 39.25 -9.13 -23.36
CA ASN A 107 39.63 -8.38 -24.57
C ASN A 107 38.46 -7.48 -25.04
N ARG A 108 38.79 -6.31 -25.62
CA ARG A 108 38.18 -5.60 -26.79
C ARG A 108 36.69 -5.86 -27.09
N GLN A 109 35.77 -4.89 -27.14
CA GLN A 109 35.71 -3.55 -27.79
C GLN A 109 34.63 -2.66 -27.10
N LEU A 110 34.39 -1.34 -27.30
CA LEU A 110 34.98 -0.19 -28.04
C LEU A 110 34.59 1.11 -27.24
N LYS A 111 35.44 2.15 -27.16
CA LYS A 111 35.29 3.53 -27.75
C LYS A 111 33.85 4.03 -28.01
N GLN A 112 33.42 5.27 -27.72
CA GLN A 112 34.04 6.57 -27.34
C GLN A 112 32.92 7.41 -26.62
N SER A 113 33.10 8.59 -25.98
CA SER A 113 34.20 9.54 -25.68
C SER A 113 33.83 10.41 -24.44
N ILE A 114 34.55 11.50 -24.12
CA ILE A 114 34.46 12.23 -22.82
C ILE A 114 34.32 13.77 -22.97
N GLN A 115 33.29 14.36 -22.32
CA GLN A 115 33.21 15.73 -21.69
C GLN A 115 33.42 17.00 -22.59
N PRO A 116 33.35 18.27 -22.08
CA PRO A 116 33.02 18.82 -20.73
C PRO A 116 31.97 19.99 -20.69
N GLN A 117 31.85 20.60 -19.49
CA GLN A 117 31.20 21.88 -19.11
C GLN A 117 29.68 21.84 -18.86
N SER A 118 29.11 21.95 -17.65
CA SER A 118 29.33 22.78 -16.44
C SER A 118 28.57 24.11 -16.42
N ASN A 119 27.38 24.14 -15.82
CA ASN A 119 27.18 24.97 -14.63
C ASN A 119 25.94 24.63 -13.79
N PHE A 120 26.14 24.75 -12.48
CA PHE A 120 25.19 24.59 -11.38
C PHE A 120 23.88 25.37 -11.56
N GLN A 121 22.74 24.75 -11.18
CA GLN A 121 22.06 25.14 -9.93
C GLN A 121 20.97 24.15 -9.46
N LYS A 122 20.94 23.92 -8.13
CA LYS A 122 19.77 23.56 -7.33
C LYS A 122 19.04 22.23 -7.65
N GLN A 123 19.76 21.10 -7.60
CA GLN A 123 19.11 19.85 -7.21
C GLN A 123 18.87 19.87 -5.69
N SER A 124 17.61 19.65 -5.28
CA SER A 124 17.19 19.69 -3.87
C SER A 124 17.85 18.59 -3.02
N PHE A 125 18.02 18.86 -1.72
CA PHE A 125 18.82 18.11 -0.72
C PHE A 125 18.44 16.62 -0.51
N ASN A 126 17.44 16.08 -1.20
CA ASN A 126 16.84 14.76 -0.93
C ASN A 126 17.56 13.54 -1.53
N ASN A 127 18.56 13.72 -2.40
CA ASN A 127 19.15 12.60 -3.16
C ASN A 127 20.48 12.05 -2.61
N ILE A 128 21.26 12.84 -1.85
CA ILE A 128 22.53 12.36 -1.27
C ILE A 128 22.28 11.52 0.00
N HIS A 129 21.27 11.90 0.80
CA HIS A 129 20.91 11.21 2.04
C HIS A 129 20.49 9.74 1.85
N LYS A 130 20.07 9.35 0.64
CA LYS A 130 19.60 7.99 0.29
C LYS A 130 20.71 6.95 0.14
N LYS A 131 21.97 7.37 -0.11
CA LYS A 131 23.05 6.42 -0.47
C LYS A 131 23.83 5.89 0.74
N TYR A 132 23.98 6.69 1.80
CA TYR A 132 24.84 6.33 2.95
C TYR A 132 24.14 6.39 4.32
N PHE A 133 23.01 7.10 4.49
CA PHE A 133 22.28 7.17 5.78
C PHE A 133 20.75 7.02 5.65
N PRO A 134 20.21 5.79 5.68
CA PRO A 134 18.77 5.55 5.74
C PRO A 134 18.23 5.89 7.14
N ILE A 135 18.00 7.18 7.40
CA ILE A 135 17.23 7.60 8.58
C ILE A 135 15.77 7.20 8.33
N LYS A 136 15.38 6.10 8.98
CA LYS A 136 14.00 5.65 9.11
C LYS A 136 13.13 6.83 9.55
N SER A 137 12.04 7.06 8.83
CA SER A 137 11.00 7.95 9.32
C SER A 137 10.45 7.43 10.67
N ARG A 138 9.91 8.36 11.44
CA ARG A 138 8.86 8.07 12.41
C ARG A 138 7.64 8.79 11.82
N GLU A 139 6.81 8.16 10.98
CA GLU A 139 6.62 6.72 10.78
C GLU A 139 7.32 6.07 9.56
N GLN A 140 8.23 5.15 9.83
CA GLN A 140 8.27 3.83 9.23
C GLN A 140 8.49 2.91 10.42
N GLU A 141 7.40 2.25 10.86
CA GLU A 141 7.56 1.00 11.60
C GLU A 141 8.58 0.15 10.83
N ILE A 142 9.53 -0.47 11.52
CA ILE A 142 10.37 -1.49 10.88
C ILE A 142 9.42 -2.64 10.58
N LYS A 143 8.79 -2.56 9.40
CA LYS A 143 7.75 -3.45 8.94
C LYS A 143 8.32 -4.86 9.01
N GLN A 144 7.93 -5.57 10.07
CA GLN A 144 8.63 -6.74 10.53
C GLN A 144 8.67 -7.78 9.41
N LYS A 145 9.84 -8.32 9.04
CA LYS A 145 9.91 -9.25 7.92
C LYS A 145 9.44 -10.64 8.35
N CYS A 146 8.54 -11.25 7.58
CA CYS A 146 8.10 -12.62 7.80
C CYS A 146 9.27 -13.61 7.61
N SER A 147 9.63 -14.34 8.65
CA SER A 147 10.65 -15.39 8.67
C SER A 147 10.36 -16.59 7.74
N SER A 148 9.16 -16.69 7.16
CA SER A 148 8.80 -17.76 6.19
C SER A 148 8.82 -17.32 4.73
N CYS A 149 8.48 -16.06 4.41
CA CYS A 149 8.35 -15.59 3.01
C CYS A 149 9.12 -14.30 2.68
N GLY A 150 9.83 -13.71 3.66
CA GLY A 150 10.62 -12.48 3.48
C GLY A 150 9.81 -11.19 3.31
N LYS A 151 8.48 -11.26 3.12
CA LYS A 151 7.61 -10.07 3.00
C LYS A 151 7.71 -9.20 4.25
N LEU A 152 7.75 -7.89 4.03
CA LEU A 152 7.62 -6.87 5.08
C LEU A 152 6.16 -6.80 5.53
N ASP A 153 5.96 -6.55 6.83
CA ASP A 153 4.68 -6.24 7.46
C ASP A 153 3.88 -5.16 6.69
N ASN A 154 2.55 -5.27 6.69
CA ASN A 154 1.72 -4.36 5.95
C ASN A 154 0.33 -4.16 6.57
N ASN A 155 0.16 -3.07 7.33
CA ASN A 155 -1.10 -2.73 7.99
C ASN A 155 -2.28 -2.45 7.03
N GLU A 156 -2.02 -2.28 5.73
CA GLU A 156 -3.07 -2.11 4.70
C GLU A 156 -3.62 -3.44 4.16
N ASP A 157 -2.89 -4.55 4.31
CA ASP A 157 -3.31 -5.89 3.91
C ASP A 157 -3.17 -6.84 5.12
N GLU A 158 -4.31 -7.22 5.72
CA GLU A 158 -4.41 -8.12 6.88
C GLU A 158 -3.55 -9.39 6.72
N MET A 159 -3.35 -9.87 5.50
CA MET A 159 -2.61 -11.11 5.22
C MET A 159 -1.09 -10.92 5.13
N GLU A 160 -0.65 -9.69 4.91
CA GLU A 160 0.74 -9.25 4.98
C GLU A 160 1.09 -8.67 6.36
N MET A 161 0.12 -8.40 7.25
CA MET A 161 0.38 -8.05 8.65
C MET A 161 1.21 -9.12 9.38
N VAL A 162 2.25 -8.71 10.10
CA VAL A 162 3.23 -9.62 10.74
C VAL A 162 3.07 -9.68 12.26
N TYR A 163 3.08 -10.92 12.77
CA TYR A 163 2.88 -11.22 14.17
C TYR A 163 4.05 -12.05 14.72
N ASN A 164 4.41 -11.78 15.96
CA ASN A 164 5.36 -12.59 16.72
C ASN A 164 4.66 -13.76 17.41
N PHE A 165 5.18 -14.98 17.22
CA PHE A 165 4.79 -16.12 18.06
C PHE A 165 5.32 -15.91 19.49
N LYS A 166 4.46 -16.05 20.50
CA LYS A 166 4.82 -15.81 21.91
C LYS A 166 5.94 -16.76 22.36
N ILE A 167 5.93 -18.00 21.86
CA ILE A 167 6.85 -19.07 22.25
C ILE A 167 8.30 -18.90 21.75
N CYS A 168 8.52 -18.07 20.72
CA CYS A 168 9.83 -17.95 20.07
C CYS A 168 10.21 -16.57 19.53
N GLN A 169 9.29 -15.59 19.55
CA GLN A 169 9.47 -14.23 19.00
C GLN A 169 9.92 -14.18 17.53
N HIS A 170 9.70 -15.27 16.78
CA HIS A 170 9.87 -15.27 15.32
C HIS A 170 8.63 -14.65 14.67
N ALA A 171 8.89 -13.86 13.64
CA ALA A 171 7.94 -12.99 12.98
C ALA A 171 7.32 -13.70 11.78
N HIS A 172 6.01 -13.77 11.69
CA HIS A 172 5.35 -14.39 10.53
C HIS A 172 4.15 -13.54 10.08
N CYS A 173 3.99 -13.34 8.76
CA CYS A 173 2.80 -12.68 8.25
C CYS A 173 1.57 -13.58 8.42
N LEU A 174 0.39 -12.99 8.59
CA LEU A 174 -0.83 -13.73 8.87
C LEU A 174 -1.13 -14.79 7.81
N GLY A 175 -0.87 -14.50 6.53
CA GLY A 175 -0.97 -15.48 5.45
C GLY A 175 -0.02 -16.68 5.64
N CYS A 176 1.23 -16.46 6.05
CA CYS A 176 2.16 -17.54 6.37
C CYS A 176 1.76 -18.31 7.64
N ILE A 177 1.24 -17.63 8.67
CA ILE A 177 0.74 -18.28 9.89
C ILE A 177 -0.47 -19.16 9.58
N ARG A 178 -1.47 -18.62 8.86
CA ARG A 178 -2.69 -19.34 8.45
C ARG A 178 -2.33 -20.53 7.54
N LYS A 179 -1.39 -20.36 6.59
CA LYS A 179 -0.85 -21.47 5.77
C LYS A 179 -0.17 -22.55 6.62
N LEU A 180 0.71 -22.16 7.55
CA LEU A 180 1.43 -23.07 8.45
C LEU A 180 0.48 -23.89 9.32
N ILE A 181 -0.55 -23.24 9.89
CA ILE A 181 -1.59 -23.90 10.68
C ILE A 181 -2.41 -24.87 9.82
N ASN A 182 -2.95 -24.43 8.68
CA ASN A 182 -3.74 -25.28 7.79
C ASN A 182 -2.95 -26.51 7.29
N GLN A 183 -1.63 -26.38 7.04
CA GLN A 183 -0.77 -27.49 6.64
C GLN A 183 -0.46 -28.46 7.80
N GLN A 184 -0.04 -27.96 8.96
CA GLN A 184 0.47 -28.83 10.03
C GLN A 184 -0.62 -29.38 10.97
N TYR A 185 -1.71 -28.63 11.22
CA TYR A 185 -2.64 -28.96 12.30
C TYR A 185 -3.31 -30.33 12.13
N ILE A 186 -3.64 -30.74 10.91
CA ILE A 186 -4.22 -32.06 10.65
C ILE A 186 -3.11 -33.12 10.55
N LEU A 187 -2.06 -32.85 9.77
CA LEU A 187 -0.99 -33.82 9.47
C LEU A 187 -0.15 -34.23 10.69
N LYS A 188 -0.06 -33.35 11.71
CA LYS A 188 0.71 -33.57 12.94
C LYS A 188 -0.17 -33.67 14.19
N SER A 189 -1.41 -34.16 14.05
CA SER A 189 -2.30 -34.44 15.19
C SER A 189 -2.54 -33.25 16.14
N GLY A 190 -2.71 -32.05 15.58
CA GLY A 190 -2.89 -30.78 16.32
C GLY A 190 -1.60 -30.01 16.60
N CYS A 191 -0.42 -30.61 16.38
CA CYS A 191 0.88 -29.97 16.65
C CYS A 191 1.31 -29.06 15.50
N VAL A 192 1.16 -27.74 15.67
CA VAL A 192 1.73 -26.74 14.75
C VAL A 192 3.06 -26.25 15.29
N GLN A 193 4.11 -26.29 14.47
CA GLN A 193 5.46 -25.86 14.84
C GLN A 193 5.90 -24.65 14.02
N CYS A 194 6.58 -23.70 14.66
CA CYS A 194 7.18 -22.54 14.00
C CYS A 194 8.12 -22.98 12.87
N SER A 195 7.92 -22.47 11.64
CA SER A 195 8.69 -22.90 10.47
C SER A 195 10.19 -22.57 10.53
N TYR A 196 10.59 -21.68 11.45
CA TYR A 196 11.98 -21.23 11.61
C TYR A 196 12.73 -21.99 12.70
N CYS A 197 12.11 -22.23 13.87
CA CYS A 197 12.78 -22.84 15.03
C CYS A 197 12.09 -24.10 15.58
N GLN A 198 11.09 -24.64 14.90
CA GLN A 198 10.34 -25.87 15.23
C GLN A 198 9.66 -25.94 16.62
N LYS A 199 9.71 -24.86 17.42
CA LYS A 199 8.96 -24.74 18.68
C LYS A 199 7.46 -24.82 18.40
N GLN A 200 6.75 -25.60 19.21
CA GLN A 200 5.31 -25.83 19.08
C GLN A 200 4.51 -24.60 19.56
N LEU A 201 3.49 -24.21 18.79
CA LEU A 201 2.57 -23.14 19.13
C LEU A 201 1.51 -23.64 20.12
N SER A 202 1.06 -22.76 21.02
CA SER A 202 -0.05 -23.07 21.92
C SER A 202 -1.41 -23.04 21.19
N GLN A 203 -2.39 -23.78 21.70
CA GLN A 203 -3.75 -23.79 21.13
C GLN A 203 -4.39 -22.39 21.12
N GLN A 204 -4.13 -21.57 22.14
CA GLN A 204 -4.61 -20.18 22.22
C GLN A 204 -3.97 -19.27 21.15
N GLU A 205 -2.71 -19.48 20.81
CA GLU A 205 -2.07 -18.76 19.69
C GLU A 205 -2.65 -19.19 18.35
N ILE A 206 -2.92 -20.49 18.17
CA ILE A 206 -3.57 -20.99 16.96
C ILE A 206 -4.96 -20.34 16.82
N GLU A 207 -5.78 -20.36 17.89
CA GLU A 207 -7.10 -19.72 17.93
C GLU A 207 -7.06 -18.24 17.52
N LYS A 208 -6.08 -17.48 18.05
CA LYS A 208 -5.89 -16.06 17.71
C LYS A 208 -5.72 -15.82 16.20
N TYR A 209 -5.04 -16.70 15.48
CA TYR A 209 -4.67 -16.45 14.07
C TYR A 209 -5.67 -16.99 13.05
N ILE A 210 -6.40 -18.06 13.36
CA ILE A 210 -7.44 -18.63 12.47
C ILE A 210 -8.88 -18.34 12.91
N GLY A 211 -9.09 -17.88 14.14
CA GLY A 211 -10.42 -17.67 14.73
C GLY A 211 -11.02 -18.94 15.35
N GLN A 212 -11.90 -18.76 16.32
CA GLN A 212 -12.52 -19.83 17.10
C GLN A 212 -13.31 -20.83 16.23
N GLU A 213 -14.14 -20.34 15.30
CA GLU A 213 -14.93 -21.19 14.40
C GLU A 213 -14.05 -22.11 13.53
N ARG A 214 -12.95 -21.56 12.98
CA ARG A 214 -12.00 -22.32 12.17
C ARG A 214 -11.21 -23.31 13.02
N LEU A 215 -10.86 -22.96 14.25
CA LEU A 215 -10.22 -23.90 15.18
C LEU A 215 -11.16 -25.06 15.53
N GLN A 216 -12.43 -24.78 15.84
CA GLN A 216 -13.44 -25.82 16.06
C GLN A 216 -13.61 -26.73 14.83
N TYR A 217 -13.57 -26.18 13.62
CA TYR A 217 -13.59 -26.96 12.37
C TYR A 217 -12.36 -27.87 12.23
N LEU A 218 -11.14 -27.36 12.49
CA LEU A 218 -9.91 -28.17 12.44
C LEU A 218 -9.88 -29.24 13.54
N GLN A 219 -10.33 -28.92 14.76
CA GLN A 219 -10.50 -29.87 15.85
C GLN A 219 -11.54 -30.94 15.54
N LYS A 220 -12.64 -30.59 14.86
CA LYS A 220 -13.64 -31.55 14.40
C LYS A 220 -13.06 -32.51 13.36
N LYS A 221 -12.28 -32.00 12.39
CA LYS A 221 -11.50 -32.83 11.45
C LYS A 221 -10.50 -33.74 12.15
N LEU A 222 -9.88 -33.28 13.24
CA LEU A 222 -8.92 -34.06 14.00
C LEU A 222 -9.59 -35.16 14.86
N LYS A 223 -10.75 -34.86 15.45
CA LYS A 223 -11.54 -35.82 16.26
C LYS A 223 -12.25 -36.87 15.43
N THR A 224 -12.62 -36.58 14.18
CA THR A 224 -13.03 -37.61 13.20
C THR A 224 -11.80 -38.37 12.70
N GLY A 225 -11.12 -39.08 13.60
CA GLY A 225 -9.99 -39.98 13.32
C GLY A 225 -10.44 -41.24 12.60
N GLU A 226 -11.18 -41.07 11.50
CA GLU A 226 -11.85 -42.12 10.77
C GLU A 226 -10.87 -42.71 9.75
N SER A 227 -10.57 -44.00 9.95
CA SER A 227 -9.64 -44.75 9.10
C SER A 227 -10.04 -44.70 7.61
N PRO A 228 -9.10 -44.85 6.65
CA PRO A 228 -9.39 -44.81 5.21
C PRO A 228 -10.32 -45.92 4.67
N ALA A 229 -10.91 -46.76 5.54
CA ALA A 229 -11.45 -48.06 5.15
C ALA A 229 -12.88 -48.04 4.56
N GLN A 230 -13.74 -47.06 4.86
CA GLN A 230 -15.18 -47.16 4.54
C GLN A 230 -15.89 -45.91 3.97
N GLN A 231 -15.21 -44.79 3.69
CA GLN A 231 -15.84 -43.59 3.09
C GLN A 231 -15.10 -43.14 1.82
N LYS A 232 -15.70 -43.37 0.64
CA LYS A 232 -15.04 -43.21 -0.67
C LYS A 232 -15.13 -41.81 -1.30
N GLN A 233 -15.89 -40.87 -0.73
CA GLN A 233 -16.07 -39.53 -1.31
C GLN A 233 -15.90 -38.40 -0.29
N GLN A 234 -15.19 -37.35 -0.70
CA GLN A 234 -14.95 -36.13 0.07
C GLN A 234 -15.71 -34.94 -0.55
N CYS A 235 -16.07 -33.97 0.27
CA CYS A 235 -16.57 -32.67 -0.17
C CYS A 235 -15.53 -31.94 -1.03
N SER A 236 -15.96 -31.48 -2.21
CA SER A 236 -15.10 -30.83 -3.22
C SER A 236 -14.45 -29.51 -2.77
N PHE A 237 -14.93 -28.91 -1.68
CA PHE A 237 -14.47 -27.59 -1.22
C PHE A 237 -13.82 -27.62 0.17
N CYS A 238 -14.28 -28.48 1.08
CA CYS A 238 -13.75 -28.56 2.44
C CYS A 238 -13.07 -29.90 2.76
N TYR A 239 -13.03 -30.84 1.82
CA TYR A 239 -12.44 -32.19 1.94
C TYR A 239 -12.96 -33.04 3.10
N ARG A 240 -14.05 -32.64 3.76
CA ARG A 240 -14.73 -33.48 4.76
C ARG A 240 -15.38 -34.67 4.05
N TYR A 241 -15.18 -35.88 4.56
CA TYR A 241 -15.85 -37.06 4.02
C TYR A 241 -17.37 -36.92 4.07
N LEU A 242 -18.04 -37.56 3.11
CA LEU A 242 -19.49 -37.52 2.93
C LEU A 242 -20.07 -38.91 3.11
N ASN A 243 -21.25 -38.98 3.72
CA ASN A 243 -22.04 -40.20 3.74
C ASN A 243 -22.63 -40.44 2.35
N ASN A 244 -22.32 -41.57 1.74
CA ASN A 244 -22.70 -41.92 0.35
C ASN A 244 -24.22 -41.88 0.06
N LYS A 245 -25.10 -41.77 1.07
CA LYS A 245 -26.55 -41.77 0.89
C LYS A 245 -27.12 -40.45 0.33
N ASP A 246 -26.37 -39.35 0.42
CA ASP A 246 -26.87 -38.00 0.08
C ASP A 246 -26.42 -37.48 -1.30
N ILE A 247 -25.55 -38.22 -2.01
CA ILE A 247 -24.93 -37.76 -3.27
C ILE A 247 -25.60 -38.46 -4.46
N LYS A 248 -26.37 -37.71 -5.26
CA LYS A 248 -26.92 -38.22 -6.51
C LYS A 248 -25.81 -38.41 -7.54
N SER A 249 -25.89 -39.51 -8.32
CA SER A 249 -24.94 -39.79 -9.39
C SER A 249 -24.82 -38.61 -10.36
N GLY A 250 -23.58 -38.25 -10.73
CA GLY A 250 -23.27 -37.13 -11.62
C GLY A 250 -23.24 -35.74 -10.96
N GLN A 251 -23.60 -35.59 -9.68
CA GLN A 251 -23.48 -34.30 -8.98
C GLN A 251 -22.12 -34.11 -8.30
N ARG A 252 -21.68 -32.85 -8.18
CA ARG A 252 -20.48 -32.51 -7.42
C ARG A 252 -20.66 -32.93 -5.95
N PRO A 253 -19.74 -33.71 -5.35
CA PRO A 253 -19.83 -34.08 -3.94
C PRO A 253 -19.58 -32.84 -3.07
N VAL A 254 -20.58 -32.42 -2.30
CA VAL A 254 -20.55 -31.20 -1.46
C VAL A 254 -21.30 -31.48 -0.14
N CYS A 255 -20.76 -31.01 0.99
CA CYS A 255 -21.39 -31.18 2.30
C CYS A 255 -22.49 -30.13 2.58
N ASN A 256 -23.33 -30.37 3.59
CA ASN A 256 -24.44 -29.48 3.96
C ASN A 256 -24.01 -28.16 4.66
N GLN A 257 -22.73 -27.79 4.63
CA GLN A 257 -22.28 -26.49 5.17
C GLN A 257 -22.69 -25.36 4.22
N GLN A 258 -23.26 -24.28 4.76
CA GLN A 258 -23.78 -23.14 3.99
C GLN A 258 -22.74 -22.54 3.03
N GLU A 259 -21.48 -22.43 3.44
CA GLU A 259 -20.37 -21.96 2.60
C GLU A 259 -20.13 -22.88 1.40
N CYS A 260 -20.07 -24.20 1.64
CA CYS A 260 -19.85 -25.21 0.62
C CYS A 260 -21.01 -25.25 -0.39
N GLN A 261 -22.25 -25.09 0.09
CA GLN A 261 -23.43 -24.99 -0.78
C GLN A 261 -23.41 -23.69 -1.60
N SER A 262 -23.03 -22.55 -1.01
CA SER A 262 -22.88 -21.27 -1.70
C SER A 262 -21.74 -21.24 -2.73
N LYS A 263 -20.69 -22.03 -2.51
CA LYS A 263 -19.66 -22.32 -3.52
C LYS A 263 -20.21 -23.21 -4.63
N ASN A 264 -21.02 -24.22 -4.31
CA ASN A 264 -21.61 -25.14 -5.28
C ASN A 264 -22.53 -24.44 -6.29
N THR A 265 -23.35 -23.49 -5.83
CA THR A 265 -24.24 -22.70 -6.71
C THR A 265 -23.48 -21.82 -7.71
N GLN A 266 -22.22 -21.48 -7.41
CA GLN A 266 -21.32 -20.73 -8.28
C GLN A 266 -20.30 -21.61 -9.02
N ALA A 267 -20.31 -22.93 -8.81
CA ALA A 267 -19.35 -23.86 -9.41
C ALA A 267 -19.80 -24.36 -10.78
N CYS A 268 -18.83 -24.57 -11.69
CA CYS A 268 -19.07 -25.34 -12.90
C CYS A 268 -19.46 -26.78 -12.52
N GLN A 269 -20.54 -27.31 -13.08
CA GLN A 269 -21.02 -28.68 -12.82
C GLN A 269 -20.55 -29.70 -13.87
N LYS A 270 -19.78 -29.25 -14.89
CA LYS A 270 -19.24 -30.11 -15.95
C LYS A 270 -18.12 -31.01 -15.40
N ILE A 271 -18.21 -32.31 -15.70
CA ILE A 271 -17.12 -33.29 -15.51
C ILE A 271 -16.23 -33.26 -16.75
N LEU A 272 -14.91 -33.25 -16.53
CA LEU A 272 -13.90 -33.16 -17.58
C LEU A 272 -13.43 -34.56 -18.03
N SER A 273 -12.68 -34.63 -19.13
CA SER A 273 -12.11 -35.88 -19.65
C SER A 273 -11.24 -36.63 -18.63
N CYS A 274 -10.58 -35.91 -17.72
CA CYS A 274 -9.83 -36.46 -16.58
C CYS A 274 -10.72 -37.00 -15.43
N LYS A 275 -12.04 -37.10 -15.62
CA LYS A 275 -13.07 -37.54 -14.65
C LYS A 275 -13.25 -36.67 -13.40
N HIS A 276 -12.51 -35.56 -13.28
CA HIS A 276 -12.72 -34.56 -12.24
C HIS A 276 -13.73 -33.48 -12.67
N PHE A 277 -14.40 -32.88 -11.71
CA PHE A 277 -15.22 -31.68 -11.95
C PHE A 277 -14.33 -30.48 -12.32
N CYS A 278 -14.79 -29.65 -13.24
CA CYS A 278 -14.13 -28.40 -13.60
C CYS A 278 -13.97 -27.48 -12.37
N ASN A 279 -12.81 -26.85 -12.19
CA ASN A 279 -12.61 -25.85 -11.12
C ASN A 279 -13.17 -24.46 -11.47
N GLY A 280 -13.67 -24.26 -12.69
CA GLY A 280 -14.28 -23.00 -13.15
C GLY A 280 -15.60 -22.65 -12.46
N TYR A 281 -16.15 -21.49 -12.80
CA TYR A 281 -17.44 -20.99 -12.29
C TYR A 281 -18.64 -21.51 -13.11
N LYS A 282 -19.85 -21.34 -12.57
CA LYS A 282 -21.10 -21.77 -13.20
C LYS A 282 -21.31 -21.03 -14.53
N ASP A 283 -21.84 -21.74 -15.52
CA ASP A 283 -22.19 -21.23 -16.86
C ASP A 283 -21.00 -20.67 -17.70
N GLU A 284 -19.76 -20.88 -17.26
CA GLU A 284 -18.55 -20.62 -18.05
C GLU A 284 -18.57 -21.42 -19.37
N LYS A 285 -18.52 -20.71 -20.51
CA LYS A 285 -18.52 -21.32 -21.85
C LYS A 285 -17.32 -22.23 -22.07
N LYS A 286 -16.10 -21.68 -21.88
CA LYS A 286 -14.83 -22.42 -21.98
C LYS A 286 -14.34 -22.75 -20.58
N CYS A 287 -14.55 -24.00 -20.16
CA CYS A 287 -14.12 -24.49 -18.85
C CYS A 287 -12.65 -24.22 -18.55
N LEU A 288 -12.36 -23.66 -17.37
CA LEU A 288 -11.02 -23.49 -16.81
C LEU A 288 -10.16 -24.77 -16.83
N GLY A 289 -10.79 -25.93 -16.66
CA GLY A 289 -10.11 -27.23 -16.55
C GLY A 289 -10.03 -27.76 -15.12
N CYS A 290 -9.19 -28.79 -14.91
CA CYS A 290 -8.97 -29.40 -13.60
C CYS A 290 -7.59 -28.97 -13.07
N LEU A 291 -7.56 -28.10 -12.06
CA LEU A 291 -6.31 -27.58 -11.50
C LEU A 291 -5.40 -28.70 -10.97
N GLY A 292 -6.00 -29.73 -10.35
CA GLY A 292 -5.26 -30.88 -9.80
C GLY A 292 -4.64 -31.82 -10.85
N CYS A 293 -5.17 -31.84 -12.09
CA CYS A 293 -4.54 -32.58 -13.19
C CYS A 293 -3.57 -31.72 -14.00
N THR A 294 -3.91 -30.44 -14.24
CA THR A 294 -3.14 -29.58 -15.14
C THR A 294 -1.87 -29.05 -14.47
N ASN A 295 -1.91 -28.73 -13.16
CA ASN A 295 -0.74 -28.28 -12.42
C ASN A 295 -0.95 -28.42 -10.90
N GLN A 296 -0.53 -29.57 -10.33
CA GLN A 296 -0.74 -29.90 -8.90
C GLN A 296 -0.22 -28.84 -7.92
N LYS A 297 0.87 -28.13 -8.26
CA LYS A 297 1.39 -27.03 -7.42
C LYS A 297 0.39 -25.88 -7.31
N LEU A 298 -0.31 -25.56 -8.41
CA LEU A 298 -1.28 -24.47 -8.48
C LEU A 298 -2.59 -24.78 -7.71
N SER A 299 -2.96 -26.05 -7.54
CA SER A 299 -4.13 -26.42 -6.72
C SER A 299 -3.93 -26.20 -5.21
N GLU A 300 -2.68 -26.22 -4.75
CA GLU A 300 -2.30 -25.94 -3.35
C GLU A 300 -1.95 -24.47 -3.09
N GLU A 301 -1.84 -23.66 -4.15
CA GLU A 301 -1.67 -22.21 -4.01
C GLU A 301 -2.94 -21.55 -3.48
N TYR A 302 -2.75 -20.55 -2.61
CA TYR A 302 -3.83 -19.77 -2.02
C TYR A 302 -4.27 -18.68 -2.98
N CYS A 303 -5.59 -18.40 -3.05
CA CYS A 303 -6.05 -17.26 -3.83
C CYS A 303 -5.50 -15.96 -3.25
N THR A 304 -4.79 -15.17 -4.06
CA THR A 304 -4.16 -13.90 -3.65
C THR A 304 -5.13 -12.71 -3.52
N ILE A 305 -6.39 -13.01 -3.19
CA ILE A 305 -7.42 -12.04 -2.79
C ILE A 305 -7.96 -12.40 -1.40
N CYS A 306 -8.18 -13.68 -1.10
CA CYS A 306 -8.62 -14.11 0.24
C CYS A 306 -7.47 -14.57 1.14
N PHE A 307 -6.42 -15.18 0.58
CA PHE A 307 -5.31 -15.88 1.25
C PHE A 307 -5.71 -16.90 2.35
N THR A 308 -7.00 -17.20 2.52
CA THR A 308 -7.54 -18.14 3.52
C THR A 308 -7.66 -19.57 3.00
N GLU A 309 -7.90 -19.71 1.71
CA GLU A 309 -8.27 -20.96 1.04
C GLU A 309 -7.43 -21.21 -0.22
N SER A 310 -7.20 -22.48 -0.55
CA SER A 310 -6.52 -22.87 -1.78
C SER A 310 -7.41 -22.64 -3.01
N LEU A 311 -6.82 -22.44 -4.18
CA LEU A 311 -7.58 -22.30 -5.44
C LEU A 311 -8.49 -23.52 -5.72
N TYR A 312 -8.14 -24.70 -5.21
CA TYR A 312 -8.97 -25.90 -5.36
C TYR A 312 -10.20 -25.92 -4.41
N GLU A 313 -10.15 -25.20 -3.28
CA GLU A 313 -11.23 -25.14 -2.28
C GLU A 313 -12.45 -24.28 -2.69
N GLY A 314 -12.50 -23.77 -3.92
CA GLY A 314 -13.64 -23.00 -4.44
C GLY A 314 -13.68 -22.84 -5.96
N PRO A 315 -14.79 -22.30 -6.51
CA PRO A 315 -14.89 -21.98 -7.94
C PRO A 315 -13.91 -20.87 -8.31
N CYS A 316 -13.20 -21.05 -9.42
CA CYS A 316 -12.16 -20.16 -9.90
C CYS A 316 -12.48 -19.51 -11.24
N ILE A 317 -11.77 -18.43 -11.53
CA ILE A 317 -11.76 -17.73 -12.81
C ILE A 317 -10.32 -17.33 -13.15
N GLN A 318 -9.95 -17.46 -14.42
CA GLN A 318 -8.66 -17.04 -14.94
C GLN A 318 -8.80 -15.68 -15.64
N ALA A 319 -7.93 -14.73 -15.29
CA ALA A 319 -7.77 -13.49 -16.04
C ALA A 319 -6.92 -13.74 -17.29
N ALA A 320 -7.10 -12.93 -18.34
CA ALA A 320 -6.30 -12.98 -19.57
C ALA A 320 -4.78 -12.85 -19.33
N CYS A 321 -4.38 -12.27 -18.19
CA CYS A 321 -2.99 -12.21 -17.75
C CYS A 321 -2.42 -13.55 -17.21
N GLY A 322 -3.19 -14.64 -17.26
CA GLY A 322 -2.82 -16.01 -16.86
C GLY A 322 -3.15 -16.37 -15.41
N HIS A 323 -3.32 -15.39 -14.54
CA HIS A 323 -3.53 -15.59 -13.10
C HIS A 323 -4.95 -16.02 -12.75
N ILE A 324 -5.07 -16.86 -11.71
CA ILE A 324 -6.33 -17.50 -11.30
C ILE A 324 -6.73 -17.02 -9.90
N PHE A 325 -8.02 -16.76 -9.71
CA PHE A 325 -8.61 -16.28 -8.46
C PHE A 325 -9.91 -17.02 -8.18
N HIS A 326 -10.34 -17.09 -6.92
CA HIS A 326 -11.71 -17.51 -6.61
C HIS A 326 -12.71 -16.51 -7.22
N TYR A 327 -13.73 -17.03 -7.91
CA TYR A 327 -14.73 -16.23 -8.62
C TYR A 327 -15.49 -15.28 -7.69
N TYR A 328 -15.86 -15.76 -6.49
CA TYR A 328 -16.50 -14.95 -5.45
C TYR A 328 -15.58 -13.82 -4.95
N CYS A 329 -14.32 -14.13 -4.66
CA CYS A 329 -13.36 -13.15 -4.12
C CYS A 329 -13.05 -12.05 -5.12
N LEU A 330 -12.88 -12.39 -6.41
CA LEU A 330 -12.74 -11.41 -7.48
C LEU A 330 -13.98 -10.51 -7.57
N ASN A 331 -15.18 -11.08 -7.66
CA ASN A 331 -16.40 -10.27 -7.78
C ASN A 331 -16.59 -9.35 -6.58
N LYS A 332 -16.39 -9.84 -5.35
CA LYS A 332 -16.44 -9.02 -4.13
C LYS A 332 -15.39 -7.90 -4.10
N LYS A 333 -14.21 -8.11 -4.70
CA LYS A 333 -13.19 -7.07 -4.88
C LYS A 333 -13.66 -5.99 -5.86
N LEU A 334 -14.27 -6.38 -6.98
CA LEU A 334 -14.84 -5.46 -7.97
C LEU A 334 -16.00 -4.65 -7.38
N ASP A 335 -16.92 -5.31 -6.67
CA ASP A 335 -18.10 -4.68 -6.04
C ASP A 335 -17.72 -3.65 -4.96
N LYS A 336 -16.62 -3.89 -4.23
CA LYS A 336 -16.06 -2.93 -3.26
C LYS A 336 -15.39 -1.70 -3.91
N LYS A 337 -15.02 -1.76 -5.19
CA LYS A 337 -14.33 -0.69 -5.93
C LYS A 337 -13.08 -0.16 -5.19
N TRP A 338 -13.04 1.13 -4.89
CA TRP A 338 -11.96 1.83 -4.20
C TRP A 338 -12.38 2.23 -2.78
N THR A 339 -11.41 2.24 -1.85
CA THR A 339 -11.62 2.62 -0.43
C THR A 339 -11.42 4.11 -0.16
N SER A 340 -10.73 4.82 -1.05
CA SER A 340 -10.51 6.26 -1.00
C SER A 340 -11.80 7.06 -1.23
N MET A 341 -11.85 8.33 -0.83
CA MET A 341 -12.98 9.20 -1.22
C MET A 341 -12.99 9.49 -2.73
N TYR A 342 -11.80 9.68 -3.30
CA TYR A 342 -11.60 9.85 -4.74
C TYR A 342 -11.52 8.50 -5.46
N ILE A 343 -11.89 8.50 -6.75
CA ILE A 343 -11.85 7.36 -7.66
C ILE A 343 -10.40 6.90 -7.83
N SER A 344 -10.13 5.63 -7.56
CA SER A 344 -8.89 4.96 -7.92
C SER A 344 -9.19 3.60 -8.56
N PHE A 345 -8.30 3.12 -9.45
CA PHE A 345 -8.55 1.92 -10.26
C PHE A 345 -7.68 0.72 -9.88
N GLY A 346 -6.91 0.78 -8.79
CA GLY A 346 -6.02 -0.31 -8.37
C GLY A 346 -6.74 -1.65 -8.14
N PHE A 347 -8.03 -1.61 -7.81
CA PHE A 347 -8.86 -2.81 -7.65
C PHE A 347 -9.12 -3.56 -8.98
N CYS A 348 -9.10 -2.86 -10.12
CA CYS A 348 -9.19 -3.42 -11.47
C CYS A 348 -7.90 -4.11 -11.92
N CYS A 349 -6.78 -3.88 -11.22
CA CYS A 349 -5.49 -4.49 -11.53
C CYS A 349 -5.31 -5.85 -10.85
N CYS A 350 -4.61 -6.75 -11.55
CA CYS A 350 -4.20 -8.06 -11.06
C CYS A 350 -3.32 -7.90 -9.82
N SER A 351 -3.65 -8.57 -8.70
CA SER A 351 -2.86 -8.47 -7.46
C SER A 351 -1.42 -8.94 -7.65
N ILE A 352 -1.19 -9.89 -8.56
CA ILE A 352 0.11 -10.51 -8.84
C ILE A 352 0.92 -9.68 -9.86
N CYS A 353 0.46 -9.54 -11.10
CA CYS A 353 1.24 -8.89 -12.17
C CYS A 353 0.90 -7.41 -12.44
N LYS A 354 0.02 -6.80 -11.65
CA LYS A 354 -0.43 -5.38 -11.71
C LYS A 354 -1.05 -4.89 -13.05
N ARG A 355 -1.09 -5.73 -14.10
CA ARG A 355 -1.84 -5.46 -15.34
C ARG A 355 -3.33 -5.32 -15.06
N TRP A 356 -4.03 -4.51 -15.88
CA TRP A 356 -5.49 -4.47 -15.94
C TRP A 356 -6.04 -5.89 -16.16
N MET A 357 -7.11 -6.24 -15.45
CA MET A 357 -7.70 -7.58 -15.56
C MET A 357 -8.74 -7.62 -16.68
N GLU A 358 -8.67 -8.65 -17.50
CA GLU A 358 -9.66 -8.97 -18.53
C GLU A 358 -10.12 -10.43 -18.31
N PHE A 359 -11.39 -10.68 -18.58
CA PHE A 359 -12.10 -11.94 -18.36
C PHE A 359 -12.96 -12.26 -19.60
N PRO A 360 -13.51 -13.49 -19.73
CA PRO A 360 -14.41 -13.81 -20.84
C PRO A 360 -15.56 -12.80 -20.97
N ASN A 361 -15.84 -12.35 -22.20
CA ASN A 361 -16.79 -11.25 -22.49
C ASN A 361 -18.22 -11.46 -21.96
N ASP A 362 -18.61 -12.72 -21.77
CA ASP A 362 -19.90 -13.14 -21.24
C ASP A 362 -19.94 -13.29 -19.70
N SER A 363 -18.81 -13.09 -19.03
CA SER A 363 -18.74 -13.13 -17.57
C SER A 363 -19.22 -11.81 -16.94
N ILE A 364 -19.92 -11.93 -15.81
CA ILE A 364 -20.29 -10.77 -14.96
C ILE A 364 -19.05 -9.96 -14.55
N SER A 365 -17.91 -10.65 -14.35
CA SER A 365 -16.63 -9.99 -14.09
C SER A 365 -16.21 -9.06 -15.22
N GLN A 366 -16.32 -9.47 -16.50
CA GLN A 366 -16.00 -8.59 -17.62
C GLN A 366 -17.01 -7.45 -17.81
N GLN A 367 -18.31 -7.70 -17.55
CA GLN A 367 -19.32 -6.63 -17.57
C GLN A 367 -18.95 -5.49 -16.60
N LYS A 368 -18.58 -5.83 -15.36
CA LYS A 368 -18.07 -4.85 -14.38
C LYS A 368 -16.78 -4.18 -14.84
N MET A 369 -15.83 -4.92 -15.41
CA MET A 369 -14.59 -4.34 -15.94
C MET A 369 -14.85 -3.32 -17.06
N ASN A 370 -15.85 -3.55 -17.92
CA ASN A 370 -16.26 -2.60 -18.97
C ASN A 370 -16.79 -1.30 -18.35
N GLU A 371 -17.67 -1.36 -17.34
CA GLU A 371 -18.16 -0.19 -16.62
C GLU A 371 -17.00 0.64 -16.01
N TYR A 372 -16.00 -0.03 -15.42
CA TYR A 372 -14.83 0.65 -14.85
C TYR A 372 -13.89 1.22 -15.93
N GLN A 373 -13.82 0.59 -17.09
CA GLN A 373 -13.06 1.10 -18.24
C GLN A 373 -13.73 2.37 -18.81
N GLU A 374 -15.05 2.39 -18.95
CA GLU A 374 -15.80 3.60 -19.33
C GLU A 374 -15.61 4.73 -18.31
N LEU A 375 -15.71 4.41 -17.01
CA LEU A 375 -15.44 5.37 -15.94
C LEU A 375 -14.00 5.91 -16.02
N GLN A 376 -13.02 5.05 -16.31
CA GLN A 376 -11.62 5.45 -16.47
C GLN A 376 -11.40 6.35 -17.69
N ILE A 377 -12.09 6.10 -18.81
CA ILE A 377 -12.08 6.96 -20.01
C ILE A 377 -12.68 8.34 -19.69
N LEU A 378 -13.81 8.39 -18.97
CA LEU A 378 -14.43 9.64 -18.56
C LEU A 378 -13.52 10.47 -17.63
N VAL A 379 -12.90 9.83 -16.65
CA VAL A 379 -11.95 10.46 -15.71
C VAL A 379 -10.71 10.97 -16.47
N ARG A 380 -10.11 10.15 -17.35
CA ARG A 380 -9.00 10.58 -18.23
C ARG A 380 -9.37 11.79 -19.09
N LYS A 381 -10.54 11.78 -19.74
CA LYS A 381 -11.02 12.90 -20.57
C LYS A 381 -11.15 14.19 -19.76
N GLN A 382 -11.68 14.12 -18.53
CA GLN A 382 -11.75 15.28 -17.64
C GLN A 382 -10.35 15.78 -17.21
N ALA A 383 -9.41 14.86 -16.93
CA ALA A 383 -8.04 15.21 -16.60
C ALA A 383 -7.33 15.93 -17.77
N SER A 384 -7.41 15.41 -18.99
CA SER A 384 -6.85 16.03 -20.20
C SER A 384 -7.40 17.46 -20.42
N LEU A 385 -8.72 17.66 -20.26
CA LEU A 385 -9.35 18.97 -20.39
C LEU A 385 -8.91 19.98 -19.31
N ARG A 386 -8.51 19.50 -18.13
CA ARG A 386 -7.95 20.36 -17.07
C ARG A 386 -6.50 20.71 -17.33
N MET A 387 -5.69 19.77 -17.82
CA MET A 387 -4.31 20.04 -18.24
C MET A 387 -4.23 21.10 -19.35
N GLY A 388 -5.05 20.98 -20.39
CA GLY A 388 -5.09 21.96 -21.49
C GLY A 388 -5.52 23.38 -21.08
N LYS A 389 -6.05 23.56 -19.85
CA LYS A 389 -6.41 24.86 -19.28
C LYS A 389 -5.40 25.40 -18.26
N MET A 390 -4.34 24.66 -17.93
CA MET A 390 -3.34 25.07 -16.91
C MET A 390 -2.23 25.98 -17.46
N GLY A 391 -2.08 26.11 -18.78
CA GLY A 391 -1.20 27.10 -19.42
C GLY A 391 0.32 26.85 -19.34
N ASP A 392 0.78 25.87 -18.56
CA ASP A 392 2.20 25.54 -18.43
C ASP A 392 2.77 24.79 -19.63
N ASN A 393 4.00 25.15 -20.04
CA ASN A 393 4.75 24.58 -21.17
C ASN A 393 5.22 23.11 -20.98
N GLN A 394 4.62 22.34 -20.07
CA GLN A 394 4.97 20.93 -19.84
C GLN A 394 3.83 20.02 -20.31
N ILE A 395 4.10 19.24 -21.36
CA ILE A 395 3.21 18.16 -21.83
C ILE A 395 3.31 16.99 -20.84
N LEU A 396 2.59 17.10 -19.73
CA LEU A 396 2.38 16.02 -18.78
C LEU A 396 1.42 14.97 -19.39
N LYS A 397 1.68 13.70 -19.10
CA LYS A 397 0.82 12.59 -19.56
C LYS A 397 -0.49 12.60 -18.77
N VAL A 398 -1.52 11.98 -19.33
CA VAL A 398 -2.83 11.89 -18.67
C VAL A 398 -2.71 11.11 -17.36
N GLU A 399 -1.84 10.12 -17.31
CA GLU A 399 -1.45 9.36 -16.12
C GLU A 399 -0.92 10.27 -15.01
N ASP A 400 0.02 11.18 -15.31
CA ASP A 400 0.56 12.15 -14.35
C ASP A 400 -0.56 13.07 -13.80
N ALA A 401 -1.50 13.47 -14.66
CA ALA A 401 -2.67 14.25 -14.26
C ALA A 401 -3.63 13.47 -13.34
N LEU A 402 -3.71 12.14 -13.44
CA LEU A 402 -4.46 11.29 -12.51
C LEU A 402 -3.74 11.11 -11.17
N GLU A 403 -2.43 11.33 -11.09
CA GLU A 403 -1.70 11.41 -9.83
C GLU A 403 -1.98 12.74 -9.12
N ILE A 404 -1.94 13.86 -9.85
CA ILE A 404 -2.12 15.23 -9.32
C ILE A 404 -3.58 15.53 -8.93
N PHE A 405 -4.58 15.09 -9.70
CA PHE A 405 -5.98 15.51 -9.53
C PHE A 405 -6.86 14.49 -8.81
N ALA A 406 -7.78 14.99 -7.99
CA ALA A 406 -8.81 14.22 -7.32
C ALA A 406 -10.12 14.24 -8.13
N PHE A 407 -10.64 13.05 -8.44
CA PHE A 407 -11.94 12.86 -9.10
C PHE A 407 -12.84 12.04 -8.19
N TYR A 408 -14.12 12.40 -8.11
CA TYR A 408 -15.10 11.76 -7.21
C TYR A 408 -16.27 11.21 -8.04
N GLN A 409 -16.91 10.14 -7.56
CA GLN A 409 -18.14 9.63 -8.16
C GLN A 409 -19.33 10.33 -7.51
N CYS A 410 -20.15 11.03 -8.31
CA CYS A 410 -21.33 11.71 -7.78
C CYS A 410 -22.36 10.71 -7.27
N ASP A 411 -22.86 10.86 -6.04
CA ASP A 411 -23.83 9.91 -5.51
C ASP A 411 -25.17 9.92 -6.26
N LYS A 412 -25.65 11.08 -6.70
CA LYS A 412 -26.92 11.21 -7.45
C LYS A 412 -26.86 10.64 -8.87
N CYS A 413 -25.91 11.09 -9.70
CA CYS A 413 -25.86 10.73 -11.12
C CYS A 413 -24.81 9.67 -11.48
N LYS A 414 -24.02 9.20 -10.51
CA LYS A 414 -22.91 8.23 -10.63
C LYS A 414 -21.79 8.61 -11.63
N LYS A 415 -21.88 9.76 -12.30
CA LYS A 415 -20.83 10.30 -13.18
C LYS A 415 -19.62 10.80 -12.37
N PRO A 416 -18.39 10.69 -12.91
CA PRO A 416 -17.20 11.26 -12.29
C PRO A 416 -17.21 12.79 -12.40
N TYR A 417 -16.62 13.47 -11.42
CA TYR A 417 -16.39 14.92 -11.46
C TYR A 417 -15.06 15.29 -10.77
N PHE A 418 -14.44 16.36 -11.27
CA PHE A 418 -13.25 16.96 -10.68
C PHE A 418 -13.55 17.64 -9.34
N GLY A 419 -12.72 17.41 -8.32
CA GLY A 419 -12.87 18.00 -6.98
C GLY A 419 -11.58 18.58 -6.38
N GLY A 420 -10.59 18.94 -7.22
CA GLY A 420 -9.36 19.62 -6.80
C GLY A 420 -8.07 18.86 -7.09
N LYS A 421 -6.95 19.35 -6.56
CA LYS A 421 -5.66 18.63 -6.50
C LYS A 421 -5.64 17.73 -5.26
N LYS A 422 -4.98 16.58 -5.32
CA LYS A 422 -4.87 15.64 -4.18
C LYS A 422 -4.07 16.20 -3.01
N ASP A 423 -3.10 17.07 -3.25
CA ASP A 423 -2.31 17.71 -2.18
C ASP A 423 -3.20 18.45 -1.18
N CYS A 424 -4.32 19.01 -1.64
CA CYS A 424 -5.32 19.67 -0.77
C CYS A 424 -6.16 18.66 0.05
N GLN A 425 -6.20 17.38 -0.32
CA GLN A 425 -6.98 16.32 0.36
C GLN A 425 -6.26 15.80 1.61
N LEU A 426 -4.93 15.83 1.63
CA LEU A 426 -4.10 15.32 2.73
C LEU A 426 -4.39 16.04 4.07
N GLU A 427 -4.83 17.29 4.01
CA GLU A 427 -5.27 18.07 5.19
C GLU A 427 -6.56 17.53 5.84
N LEU A 428 -7.42 16.82 5.10
CA LEU A 428 -8.66 16.22 5.62
C LEU A 428 -8.49 14.77 6.09
N GLU A 429 -7.61 13.99 5.48
CA GLU A 429 -7.43 12.56 5.83
C GLU A 429 -6.82 12.37 7.24
N ALA A 430 -6.23 13.43 7.81
CA ALA A 430 -5.78 13.48 9.21
C ALA A 430 -6.92 13.67 10.24
N GLU A 431 -8.14 14.01 9.81
CA GLU A 431 -9.26 14.34 10.69
C GLU A 431 -10.34 13.24 10.70
N GLN A 432 -10.83 12.87 11.89
CA GLN A 432 -11.74 11.74 12.08
C GLN A 432 -13.17 11.96 11.49
N ASN A 433 -13.44 13.12 10.91
CA ASN A 433 -14.69 13.42 10.21
C ASN A 433 -14.69 12.78 8.81
N ARG A 434 -14.92 11.46 8.75
CA ARG A 434 -15.20 10.76 7.48
C ARG A 434 -16.46 11.33 6.83
N GLN A 435 -16.28 12.24 5.88
CA GLN A 435 -17.33 12.65 4.95
C GLN A 435 -17.93 11.40 4.29
N SER A 436 -19.26 11.31 4.26
CA SER A 436 -19.94 10.12 3.74
C SER A 436 -19.90 10.11 2.22
N GLN A 437 -19.96 8.93 1.61
CA GLN A 437 -19.96 8.82 0.15
C GLN A 437 -21.22 9.44 -0.49
N SER A 438 -22.30 9.59 0.29
CA SER A 438 -23.52 10.34 -0.04
C SER A 438 -23.34 11.87 -0.11
N ASP A 439 -22.32 12.43 0.54
CA ASP A 439 -22.03 13.88 0.50
C ASP A 439 -21.38 14.31 -0.82
N LEU A 440 -20.87 13.35 -1.61
CA LEU A 440 -20.20 13.58 -2.89
C LEU A 440 -21.20 13.91 -4.01
N ILE A 441 -21.64 15.17 -4.05
CA ILE A 441 -22.54 15.67 -5.09
C ILE A 441 -21.78 16.56 -6.07
N CYS A 442 -21.81 16.22 -7.37
CA CYS A 442 -21.16 17.04 -8.39
C CYS A 442 -21.88 18.40 -8.54
N PRO A 443 -21.18 19.46 -9.00
CA PRO A 443 -21.77 20.78 -9.20
C PRO A 443 -23.08 20.75 -10.00
N SER A 444 -23.16 19.99 -11.08
CA SER A 444 -24.38 19.84 -11.90
C SER A 444 -25.58 19.30 -11.10
N CYS A 445 -25.38 18.29 -10.24
CA CYS A 445 -26.43 17.74 -9.36
C CYS A 445 -26.72 18.57 -8.10
N CYS A 446 -25.87 19.55 -7.78
CA CYS A 446 -26.19 20.63 -6.85
C CYS A 446 -27.07 21.69 -7.56
N GLY A 447 -26.66 22.11 -8.77
CA GLY A 447 -27.38 23.05 -9.63
C GLY A 447 -28.72 22.56 -10.18
N GLN A 448 -29.04 21.27 -10.09
CA GLN A 448 -30.37 20.76 -10.41
C GLN A 448 -31.48 21.34 -9.51
N GLN A 449 -31.15 21.89 -8.33
CA GLN A 449 -32.11 22.62 -7.48
C GLN A 449 -32.73 23.85 -8.17
N ILE A 450 -32.08 24.40 -9.20
CA ILE A 450 -32.54 25.56 -9.98
C ILE A 450 -32.87 25.19 -11.44
N ASN A 451 -33.02 23.89 -11.76
CA ASN A 451 -33.24 23.36 -13.12
C ASN A 451 -32.19 23.76 -14.18
N GLY A 452 -31.03 24.27 -13.77
CA GLY A 452 -30.02 24.85 -14.67
C GLY A 452 -30.51 26.13 -15.39
N CYS A 453 -29.63 26.74 -16.17
CA CYS A 453 -30.05 27.79 -17.08
C CYS A 453 -30.80 27.18 -18.28
N LYS A 454 -31.99 27.68 -18.58
CA LYS A 454 -32.75 27.29 -19.79
C LYS A 454 -32.00 27.57 -21.10
N ILE A 455 -31.05 28.50 -21.08
CA ILE A 455 -30.26 28.94 -22.25
C ILE A 455 -28.85 28.32 -22.22
N HIS A 456 -28.18 28.37 -21.07
CA HIS A 456 -26.76 28.05 -20.92
C HIS A 456 -26.47 26.74 -20.16
N GLY A 457 -27.49 25.92 -19.90
CA GLY A 457 -27.37 24.64 -19.22
C GLY A 457 -26.75 24.75 -17.81
N THR A 458 -25.78 23.89 -17.51
CA THR A 458 -25.08 23.89 -16.21
C THR A 458 -23.63 24.38 -16.26
N GLU A 459 -23.13 24.85 -17.41
CA GLU A 459 -21.71 25.17 -17.59
C GLU A 459 -21.30 26.49 -16.94
N TYR A 460 -22.18 27.48 -17.01
CA TYR A 460 -21.98 28.83 -16.48
C TYR A 460 -22.66 29.04 -15.12
N LEU A 461 -22.83 27.97 -14.35
CA LEU A 461 -23.38 28.05 -13.01
C LEU A 461 -22.33 28.56 -12.02
N GLU A 462 -22.70 29.61 -11.30
CA GLU A 462 -21.90 30.15 -10.21
C GLU A 462 -22.32 29.53 -8.89
N TYR A 463 -21.35 29.42 -7.97
CA TYR A 463 -21.57 28.86 -6.65
C TYR A 463 -21.13 29.87 -5.59
N LYS A 464 -21.85 29.90 -4.49
CA LYS A 464 -21.50 30.70 -3.33
C LYS A 464 -20.35 30.01 -2.59
N CYS A 465 -19.36 30.76 -2.14
CA CYS A 465 -18.38 30.28 -1.17
C CYS A 465 -19.10 29.82 0.11
N ARG A 466 -18.85 28.59 0.59
CA ARG A 466 -19.51 28.05 1.78
C ARG A 466 -19.37 28.98 2.98
N TYR A 467 -18.17 29.54 3.16
CA TYR A 467 -17.75 30.27 4.37
C TYR A 467 -17.93 31.79 4.31
N CYS A 468 -18.33 32.37 3.18
CA CYS A 468 -18.55 33.83 3.07
C CYS A 468 -19.52 34.21 1.93
N CYS A 469 -19.79 35.51 1.80
CA CYS A 469 -20.72 36.06 0.80
C CYS A 469 -20.01 36.50 -0.49
N ASN A 470 -19.17 35.62 -1.05
CA ASN A 470 -18.49 35.81 -2.34
C ASN A 470 -18.77 34.65 -3.28
N ILE A 471 -18.62 34.87 -4.59
CA ILE A 471 -18.59 33.83 -5.60
C ILE A 471 -17.37 32.92 -5.36
N ALA A 472 -17.55 31.62 -5.51
CA ALA A 472 -16.50 30.62 -5.37
C ALA A 472 -15.63 30.53 -6.63
N THR A 473 -14.32 30.42 -6.41
CA THR A 473 -13.30 30.24 -7.45
C THR A 473 -12.63 28.87 -7.38
N TYR A 474 -12.77 28.18 -6.24
CA TYR A 474 -12.27 26.84 -5.99
C TYR A 474 -13.41 25.92 -5.56
N PHE A 475 -13.24 24.64 -5.85
CA PHE A 475 -14.10 23.57 -5.39
C PHE A 475 -13.19 22.42 -4.94
N CYS A 476 -13.18 22.18 -3.64
CA CYS A 476 -12.23 21.29 -2.98
C CYS A 476 -12.94 20.08 -2.37
N TRP A 477 -12.21 18.97 -2.31
CA TRP A 477 -12.61 17.71 -1.67
C TRP A 477 -13.91 17.10 -2.24
N GLY A 478 -14.29 17.53 -3.44
CA GLY A 478 -15.53 17.12 -4.10
C GLY A 478 -16.83 17.57 -3.42
N THR A 479 -16.79 18.43 -2.38
CA THR A 479 -17.99 18.81 -1.59
C THR A 479 -18.13 20.30 -1.30
N THR A 480 -17.04 21.07 -1.37
CA THR A 480 -16.95 22.37 -0.69
C THR A 480 -16.48 23.48 -1.65
N HIS A 481 -17.30 24.52 -1.82
CA HIS A 481 -16.95 25.68 -2.64
C HIS A 481 -16.26 26.79 -1.82
N PHE A 482 -15.14 27.32 -2.32
CA PHE A 482 -14.36 28.38 -1.69
C PHE A 482 -14.13 29.56 -2.66
N CYS A 483 -14.19 30.80 -2.16
CA CYS A 483 -13.54 31.94 -2.83
C CYS A 483 -12.04 31.98 -2.48
N GLN A 484 -11.25 32.75 -3.25
CA GLN A 484 -9.81 32.94 -3.03
C GLN A 484 -9.43 33.17 -1.56
N ASN A 485 -10.05 34.16 -0.91
CA ASN A 485 -9.70 34.54 0.46
C ASN A 485 -10.03 33.47 1.50
N CYS A 486 -11.06 32.67 1.27
CA CYS A 486 -11.40 31.55 2.15
C CYS A 486 -10.51 30.33 1.88
N HIS A 487 -10.17 30.06 0.62
CA HIS A 487 -9.23 29.01 0.24
C HIS A 487 -7.84 29.25 0.85
N THR A 488 -7.29 30.47 0.69
CA THR A 488 -6.00 30.84 1.29
C THR A 488 -6.01 30.76 2.82
N LYS A 489 -7.13 31.08 3.48
CA LYS A 489 -7.26 30.91 4.94
C LYS A 489 -7.33 29.43 5.36
N GLN A 490 -7.98 28.58 4.57
CA GLN A 490 -8.02 27.14 4.81
C GLN A 490 -6.61 26.54 4.77
N SER A 491 -5.92 26.64 3.63
CA SER A 491 -4.55 26.12 3.45
C SER A 491 -3.49 26.86 4.27
N GLY A 492 -3.82 28.02 4.84
CA GLY A 492 -2.98 28.76 5.78
C GLY A 492 -3.13 28.31 7.24
N GLY A 493 -3.79 27.19 7.52
CA GLY A 493 -3.93 26.62 8.85
C GLY A 493 -4.99 27.28 9.75
N LYS A 494 -5.91 28.08 9.19
CA LYS A 494 -7.06 28.63 9.95
C LYS A 494 -8.27 27.68 9.97
N TYR A 495 -8.26 26.62 9.16
CA TYR A 495 -9.26 25.53 9.12
C TYR A 495 -10.71 26.01 9.27
N LEU A 496 -11.21 26.76 8.27
CA LEU A 496 -12.59 27.25 8.23
C LEU A 496 -13.63 26.12 8.30
N THR A 497 -13.24 24.90 7.92
CA THR A 497 -13.98 23.65 8.11
C THR A 497 -14.32 23.32 9.57
N GLN A 498 -13.50 23.75 10.53
CA GLN A 498 -13.68 23.48 11.96
C GLN A 498 -14.53 24.54 12.68
N LEU A 499 -14.74 25.71 12.07
CA LEU A 499 -15.53 26.79 12.66
C LEU A 499 -17.02 26.41 12.72
N LYS A 500 -17.64 26.69 13.86
CA LYS A 500 -19.08 26.54 14.03
C LYS A 500 -19.83 27.56 13.17
N LYS A 501 -21.08 27.28 12.84
CA LYS A 501 -21.89 28.10 11.91
C LYS A 501 -22.07 29.54 12.41
N GLU A 502 -22.08 29.71 13.72
CA GLU A 502 -22.22 30.98 14.45
C GLU A 502 -20.94 31.81 14.41
N GLU A 503 -19.77 31.16 14.31
CA GLU A 503 -18.44 31.77 14.23
C GLU A 503 -18.08 32.25 12.82
N LEU A 504 -18.87 31.85 11.81
CA LEU A 504 -18.73 32.31 10.44
C LEU A 504 -19.28 33.74 10.29
N PRO A 505 -18.72 34.56 9.37
CA PRO A 505 -19.23 35.90 9.09
C PRO A 505 -20.71 35.86 8.75
N GLN A 506 -21.53 36.74 9.33
CA GLN A 506 -22.96 36.80 9.02
C GLN A 506 -23.23 37.67 7.79
N CYS A 507 -24.28 37.35 7.03
CA CYS A 507 -24.63 38.09 5.82
C CYS A 507 -25.18 39.47 6.19
N GLN A 508 -24.73 40.52 5.48
CA GLN A 508 -25.22 41.90 5.67
C GLN A 508 -26.61 42.17 5.04
N GLY A 509 -27.24 41.15 4.47
CA GLY A 509 -28.57 41.23 3.87
C GLY A 509 -28.60 41.85 2.46
N LYS A 510 -29.81 41.99 1.94
CA LYS A 510 -30.08 42.50 0.59
C LYS A 510 -29.59 43.94 0.44
N GLY A 511 -28.96 44.26 -0.69
CA GLY A 511 -28.43 45.60 -0.99
C GLY A 511 -27.07 45.95 -0.35
N LYS A 512 -26.58 45.16 0.63
CA LYS A 512 -25.22 45.30 1.19
C LYS A 512 -24.34 44.05 0.99
N CYS A 513 -24.95 42.88 0.79
CA CYS A 513 -24.24 41.66 0.44
C CYS A 513 -23.63 41.74 -0.98
N PRO A 514 -22.33 41.43 -1.17
CA PRO A 514 -21.67 41.46 -2.49
C PRO A 514 -22.28 40.53 -3.55
N ILE A 515 -23.06 39.51 -3.13
CA ILE A 515 -23.77 38.57 -4.00
C ILE A 515 -25.30 38.70 -3.85
N GLY A 516 -25.79 39.93 -3.62
CA GLY A 516 -27.21 40.28 -3.61
C GLY A 516 -28.00 39.88 -2.35
N GLY A 517 -27.50 38.96 -1.53
CA GLY A 517 -28.05 38.61 -0.21
C GLY A 517 -29.18 37.57 -0.20
N ASN A 518 -29.67 37.15 -1.36
CA ASN A 518 -30.67 36.08 -1.50
C ASN A 518 -30.01 34.68 -1.50
N HIS A 519 -29.41 34.29 -0.37
CA HIS A 519 -28.69 33.01 -0.28
C HIS A 519 -28.76 32.38 1.12
N THR A 520 -28.41 31.09 1.21
CA THR A 520 -28.29 30.34 2.46
C THR A 520 -27.24 30.98 3.39
N PRO A 521 -27.38 30.82 4.71
CA PRO A 521 -26.37 31.23 5.67
C PRO A 521 -24.98 30.65 5.36
N ASN A 522 -23.94 31.33 5.82
CA ASN A 522 -22.58 30.80 5.74
C ASN A 522 -22.47 29.48 6.54
N GLY A 523 -21.63 28.57 6.06
CA GLY A 523 -21.58 27.16 6.45
C GLY A 523 -22.40 26.23 5.54
N GLN A 524 -23.21 26.75 4.61
CA GLN A 524 -24.01 25.97 3.67
C GLN A 524 -23.64 26.25 2.21
N GLU A 525 -23.70 25.19 1.39
CA GLU A 525 -23.48 25.23 -0.06
C GLU A 525 -24.71 25.79 -0.78
N GLN A 526 -24.50 26.56 -1.85
CA GLN A 526 -25.57 27.01 -2.74
C GLN A 526 -25.04 27.32 -4.14
N CYS A 527 -25.81 26.93 -5.17
CA CYS A 527 -25.68 27.47 -6.52
C CYS A 527 -26.43 28.82 -6.64
N LEU A 528 -25.78 29.84 -7.19
CA LEU A 528 -26.29 31.21 -7.32
C LEU A 528 -27.06 31.48 -8.62
N GLY A 529 -27.16 30.49 -9.50
CA GLY A 529 -27.71 30.68 -10.85
C GLY A 529 -26.61 30.77 -11.91
N CYS A 530 -26.97 31.30 -13.06
CA CYS A 530 -26.07 31.40 -14.20
C CYS A 530 -25.39 32.77 -14.23
N GLY A 531 -24.07 32.82 -14.18
CA GLY A 531 -23.30 34.06 -14.23
C GLY A 531 -23.53 34.88 -15.51
N LEU A 532 -23.88 34.24 -16.62
CA LEU A 532 -24.23 34.90 -17.90
C LEU A 532 -25.69 35.38 -17.97
N CYS A 533 -26.50 35.16 -16.93
CA CYS A 533 -27.86 35.68 -16.84
C CYS A 533 -28.09 36.55 -15.59
N ASN A 534 -27.14 36.49 -14.64
CA ASN A 534 -27.10 37.32 -13.44
C ASN A 534 -26.32 38.63 -13.67
N ASN A 535 -25.46 38.66 -14.70
CA ASN A 535 -24.83 39.86 -15.28
C ASN A 535 -25.49 40.16 -16.64
#